data_AF-A0A953QM66-F1
#
_entry.id   AF-A0A953QM66-F1
#
_cell.length_a   1.000
_cell.length_b   1.000
_cell.length_c   1.000
_cell.angle_alpha   90.00
_cell.angle_beta   90.00
_cell.angle_gamma   90.00
#
_symmetry.space_group_name_H-M   'P 1'
#
loop_
_entity.id
_entity.type
_entity.pdbx_description
1 polymer ?
#
loop_
_entity_poly.entity_id
_entity_poly.type
_entity_poly.pdbx_seq_one_letter_code
_entity_poly.pdbx_strand_id
1 'polypeptide(L)' 'MPREAHTTAAYHHERAAKSHRAAAEQSNKGAHEASKEHAENACEHSRKADEASKLALEKSVLHAKPVPVAAK' A
#
# COMPACT_ATOMS: atom_id res chain seq x y z
N MET A 1 -11.16 -2.81 12.34
CA MET A 1 -12.10 -3.18 11.25
C MET A 1 -11.32 -3.45 9.95
N PRO A 2 -11.71 -4.39 9.06
CA PRO A 2 -11.01 -4.62 7.79
C PRO A 2 -11.01 -3.39 6.87
N ARG A 3 -12.06 -2.56 6.95
CA ARG A 3 -12.18 -1.27 6.27
C ARG A 3 -11.01 -0.32 6.59
N GLU A 4 -10.59 -0.27 7.86
CA GLU A 4 -9.49 0.59 8.30
C GLU A 4 -8.16 0.14 7.67
N ALA A 5 -7.92 -1.17 7.62
CA ALA A 5 -6.71 -1.73 7.01
C ALA A 5 -6.63 -1.45 5.49
N HIS A 6 -7.76 -1.54 4.79
CA HIS A 6 -7.83 -1.13 3.38
C HIS A 6 -7.58 0.37 3.19
N THR A 7 -8.13 1.24 4.04
CA THR A 7 -7.83 2.69 3.97
C THR A 7 -6.37 3.01 4.29
N THR A 8 -5.76 2.31 5.24
CA THR A 8 -4.33 2.49 5.56
C THR A 8 -3.44 2.04 4.40
N ALA A 9 -3.76 0.90 3.76
CA ALA A 9 -3.06 0.45 2.57
C ALA A 9 -3.17 1.47 1.42
N ALA A 10 -4.39 1.96 1.15
CA ALA A 10 -4.62 2.97 0.12
C ALA A 10 -3.83 4.26 0.38
N TYR A 11 -3.81 4.73 1.64
CA TYR A 11 -3.03 5.90 2.04
C TYR A 11 -1.53 5.74 1.76
N HIS A 12 -0.96 4.57 2.07
CA HIS A 12 0.44 4.29 1.79
C HIS A 12 0.73 4.13 0.29
N HIS A 13 -0.15 3.50 -0.49
CA HIS A 13 -0.01 3.42 -1.94
C HIS A 13 -0.06 4.80 -2.61
N GLU A 14 -0.96 5.69 -2.18
CA GLU A 14 -1.00 7.07 -2.68
C GLU A 14 0.31 7.82 -2.43
N ARG A 15 0.88 7.67 -1.22
CA ARG A 15 2.16 8.28 -0.89
C ARG A 15 3.30 7.69 -1.71
N ALA A 16 3.34 6.37 -1.88
CA ALA A 16 4.33 5.71 -2.72
C ALA A 16 4.26 6.22 -4.17
N ALA A 17 3.06 6.35 -4.74
CA ALA A 17 2.86 6.88 -6.08
C ALA A 17 3.31 8.33 -6.21
N LYS A 18 2.99 9.19 -5.22
CA LYS A 18 3.46 10.58 -5.18
C LYS A 18 4.99 10.66 -5.11
N SER A 19 5.63 9.85 -4.27
CA SER A 19 7.08 9.78 -4.17
C SER A 19 7.74 9.27 -5.45
N HIS A 20 7.17 8.26 -6.14
CA HIS A 20 7.66 7.82 -7.44
C HIS A 20 7.56 8.92 -8.51
N ARG A 21 6.47 9.69 -8.53
CA ARG A 21 6.34 10.84 -9.44
C ARG A 21 7.41 11.89 -9.15
N ALA A 22 7.60 12.26 -7.88
CA ALA A 22 8.64 13.21 -7.47
C ALA A 22 10.04 12.71 -7.84
N ALA A 23 10.34 11.42 -7.64
CA ALA A 23 11.60 10.82 -8.07
C ALA A 23 11.83 10.97 -9.58
N ALA A 24 10.82 10.67 -10.40
CA ALA A 24 10.89 10.84 -11.85
C ALA A 24 11.14 12.31 -12.25
N GLU A 25 10.46 13.25 -11.60
CA GLU A 25 10.67 14.68 -11.84
C GLU A 25 12.07 15.16 -11.45
N GLN A 26 12.61 14.70 -10.31
CA GLN A 26 13.97 15.04 -9.88
C GLN A 26 15.04 14.38 -10.76
N SER A 27 14.82 13.13 -11.16
CA SER A 27 15.67 12.44 -12.14
C SER A 27 15.75 13.23 -13.46
N ASN A 28 14.61 13.70 -13.97
CA ASN A 28 14.56 14.51 -15.20
C ASN A 28 15.26 15.87 -15.05
N LYS A 29 15.36 16.40 -13.83
CA LYS A 29 16.09 17.65 -13.51
C LYS A 29 17.60 17.42 -13.27
N GLY A 30 18.08 16.18 -13.32
CA GLY A 30 19.47 15.82 -13.02
C GLY A 30 19.79 15.74 -11.52
N ALA A 31 18.79 15.84 -10.63
CA ALA A 31 18.95 15.73 -9.19
C ALA A 31 18.86 14.26 -8.73
N HIS A 32 19.89 13.47 -9.07
CA HIS A 32 19.90 12.02 -8.85
C HIS A 32 19.80 11.62 -7.37
N GLU A 33 20.45 12.34 -6.45
CA GLU A 33 20.38 12.05 -5.01
C GLU A 33 18.96 12.28 -4.45
N ALA A 34 18.32 13.39 -4.81
CA ALA A 34 16.93 13.66 -4.43
C ALA A 34 15.95 12.64 -5.04
N SER A 35 16.20 12.22 -6.29
CA SER A 35 15.42 11.14 -6.90
C SER A 35 15.57 9.82 -6.16
N LYS A 36 16.79 9.49 -5.70
CA LYS A 36 17.06 8.27 -4.95
C LYS A 36 16.33 8.30 -3.60
N GLU A 37 16.41 9.40 -2.87
CA GLU A 37 15.68 9.57 -1.61
C GLU A 37 14.16 9.42 -1.80
N HIS A 38 13.59 10.03 -2.84
CA HIS A 38 12.18 9.85 -3.17
C HIS A 38 11.84 8.42 -3.57
N ALA A 39 12.72 7.71 -4.29
CA ALA A 39 12.52 6.31 -4.64
C ALA A 39 12.58 5.38 -3.41
N GLU A 40 13.51 5.63 -2.48
CA GLU A 40 13.62 4.89 -1.22
C GLU A 40 12.37 5.08 -0.35
N ASN A 41 11.91 6.33 -0.22
CA ASN A 41 10.65 6.64 0.47
C ASN A 41 9.44 5.98 -0.19
N ALA A 42 9.41 5.90 -1.52
CA ALA A 42 8.35 5.22 -2.25
C ALA A 42 8.32 3.71 -1.95
N CYS A 43 9.50 3.07 -1.95
CA CYS A 43 9.66 1.66 -1.58
C CYS A 43 9.21 1.38 -0.14
N GLU A 44 9.57 2.24 0.81
CA GLU A 44 9.11 2.09 2.20
C GLU A 44 7.58 2.18 2.32
N HIS A 45 6.97 3.14 1.64
CA HIS A 45 5.52 3.28 1.62
C HIS A 45 4.84 2.09 0.95
N SER A 46 5.40 1.57 -0.15
CA SER A 46 4.86 0.36 -0.79
C SER A 46 4.90 -0.84 0.15
N ARG A 47 6.02 -1.07 0.86
CA ARG A 47 6.12 -2.18 1.84
C ARG A 47 5.06 -2.09 2.93
N LYS A 48 4.85 -0.90 3.49
CA LYS A 48 3.82 -0.65 4.50
C LYS A 48 2.41 -0.87 3.93
N ALA A 49 2.18 -0.47 2.69
CA ALA A 49 0.92 -0.71 1.99
C ALA A 49 0.66 -2.20 1.74
N ASP A 50 1.69 -2.95 1.34
CA ASP A 50 1.65 -4.39 1.13
C ASP A 50 1.35 -5.15 2.43
N GLU A 51 2.02 -4.80 3.54
CA GLU A 51 1.69 -5.37 4.86
C GLU A 51 0.25 -5.05 5.27
N ALA A 52 -0.18 -3.79 5.15
CA ALA A 52 -1.54 -3.39 5.46
C ALA A 52 -2.57 -4.13 4.58
N SER A 53 -2.26 -4.34 3.29
CA SER A 53 -3.10 -5.09 2.36
C SER A 53 -3.17 -6.57 2.71
N LYS A 54 -2.05 -7.19 3.08
CA LYS A 54 -2.00 -8.58 3.55
C LYS A 54 -2.81 -8.75 4.84
N LEU A 55 -2.68 -7.84 5.79
CA LEU A 55 -3.48 -7.84 7.02
C LEU A 55 -4.96 -7.59 6.74
N ALA A 56 -5.30 -6.70 5.80
CA ALA A 56 -6.67 -6.46 5.37
C ALA A 56 -7.26 -7.71 4.72
N LEU A 57 -6.48 -8.37 3.85
CA LEU A 57 -6.86 -9.62 3.20
C LEU A 57 -7.06 -10.73 4.24
N GLU A 58 -6.10 -10.95 5.15
CA GLU A 58 -6.21 -11.96 6.20
C GLU A 58 -7.45 -11.72 7.08
N LYS A 59 -7.68 -10.47 7.50
CA LYS A 59 -8.86 -10.11 8.29
C LYS A 59 -10.14 -10.27 7.48
N SER A 60 -10.16 -9.89 6.20
CA SER A 60 -11.33 -10.04 5.33
C SER A 60 -11.62 -11.50 5.00
N VAL A 61 -10.60 -12.34 4.80
CA VAL A 61 -10.71 -13.79 4.59
C VAL A 61 -11.20 -14.49 5.87
N LEU A 62 -10.75 -14.04 7.05
CA LEU A 62 -11.27 -14.53 8.34
C LEU A 62 -12.73 -14.12 8.58
N HIS A 63 -13.17 -12.95 8.10
CA HIS A 63 -14.59 -12.56 8.10
C HIS A 63 -15.40 -13.26 7.00
N ALA A 64 -14.74 -13.83 6.00
CA ALA A 64 -15.34 -14.62 4.93
C ALA A 64 -15.32 -16.14 5.22
N LYS A 65 -15.24 -16.56 6.49
CA LYS A 65 -15.55 -17.95 6.83
C LYS A 65 -17.01 -18.23 6.45
N PRO A 66 -17.27 -19.28 5.64
CA PRO A 66 -18.57 -19.54 5.07
C PRO A 66 -19.57 -19.79 6.19
N VAL A 67 -20.65 -19.02 6.21
CA VAL A 67 -21.86 -19.40 6.96
C VAL A 67 -22.24 -20.79 6.45
N PRO A 68 -22.31 -21.82 7.31
CA PRO A 68 -22.86 -23.10 6.89
C PRO A 68 -24.33 -22.83 6.56
N VAL A 69 -24.64 -22.79 5.27
CA VAL A 69 -26.03 -22.76 4.82
C VAL A 69 -26.57 -24.14 5.17
N ALA A 70 -27.18 -24.25 6.35
CA ALA A 70 -27.90 -25.43 6.78
C ALA A 70 -29.01 -25.69 5.77
N ALA A 71 -28.77 -26.66 4.88
CA ALA A 71 -29.80 -27.19 3.98
C ALA A 71 -30.72 -28.09 4.79
N LYS A 72 -32.02 -27.82 4.64
CA LYS A 72 -33.16 -28.33 5.39
C LYS A 72 -33.62 -29.70 4.86
#